data_AF-A0A8H5UMI4-F1
#
_entry.id   AF-A0A8H5UMI4-F1
#
_cell.length_a   1.000
_cell.length_b   1.000
_cell.length_c   1.000
_cell.angle_alpha   90.00
_cell.angle_beta   90.00
_cell.angle_gamma   90.00
#
_symmetry.space_group_name_H-M   'P 1'
#
loop_
_entity.id
_entity.type
_entity.pdbx_description
1 polymer ?
#
loop_
_entity_poly.entity_id
_entity_poly.type
_entity_poly.pdbx_seq_one_letter_code
_entity_poly.pdbx_strand_id
1 'polypeptide(L)'
;MAATGGNVTYDEAFLNESRQNEVYATHIAFFVLMMIIVPCRFFSSRLTKKTLSWDDWLAYFAAFNTIGVFITSMLWLRFGLGRHLAWVIQDDPKNIENFFKAIVANEIMYTTALACARLSLVAFFYHIFGVSTMRYFLHGFVAFIIAWAISTYVPSIRTCWPISSFWDGTNQNCIDLSKFYVGVAIGGIVTDIGLMIIPLPYIWALKVPLYHKILIAIMLVFGSFACFVTIIRLTKVITVDLTDPTWGTVDLMIWTGMEVYRSRKWGAGPEPTVPSRLQPVLIVGPEASLFGP
;
A
#
# COMPACT_ATOMS: atom_id res chain seq x y z
N MET A 1 -36.49 10.28 -29.52
CA MET A 1 -36.09 11.64 -29.98
C MET A 1 -35.64 12.44 -28.77
N ALA A 2 -34.51 13.14 -28.92
CA ALA A 2 -33.85 14.06 -27.98
C ALA A 2 -33.14 13.45 -26.75
N ALA A 3 -31.94 12.89 -26.99
CA ALA A 3 -30.87 12.89 -26.01
C ALA A 3 -30.34 14.34 -25.89
N THR A 4 -30.82 15.10 -24.91
CA THR A 4 -30.20 16.36 -24.51
C THR A 4 -28.97 16.02 -23.66
N GLY A 5 -27.79 16.23 -24.24
CA GLY A 5 -26.51 16.17 -23.54
C GLY A 5 -26.45 17.23 -22.45
N GLY A 6 -26.89 16.86 -21.24
CA GLY A 6 -26.66 17.66 -20.05
C GLY A 6 -25.22 17.49 -19.61
N ASN A 7 -24.41 18.53 -19.76
CA ASN A 7 -23.18 18.65 -18.98
C ASN A 7 -23.58 18.53 -17.51
N VAL A 8 -23.12 17.47 -16.83
CA VAL A 8 -23.28 17.34 -15.39
C VAL A 8 -22.48 18.48 -14.75
N THR A 9 -23.18 19.54 -14.35
CA THR A 9 -22.59 20.66 -13.62
C THR A 9 -22.42 20.24 -12.17
N TYR A 10 -21.19 19.87 -11.80
CA TYR A 10 -20.83 19.58 -10.42
C TYR A 10 -20.84 20.89 -9.60
N ASP A 11 -21.27 20.80 -8.34
CA ASP A 11 -21.27 21.94 -7.43
C ASP A 11 -19.83 22.44 -7.17
N GLU A 12 -19.61 23.75 -7.17
CA GLU A 12 -18.26 24.33 -7.02
C GLU A 12 -17.66 24.03 -5.65
N ALA A 13 -18.50 23.83 -4.63
CA ALA A 13 -18.08 23.41 -3.30
C ALA A 13 -17.50 21.98 -3.30
N PHE A 14 -18.11 21.07 -4.06
CA PHE A 14 -17.65 19.68 -4.21
C PHE A 14 -16.34 19.60 -5.00
N LEU A 15 -16.18 20.42 -6.03
CA LEU A 15 -14.96 20.49 -6.84
C LEU A 15 -13.75 21.08 -6.08
N ASN A 16 -13.99 21.98 -5.13
CA ASN A 16 -12.94 22.62 -4.34
C ASN A 16 -12.52 21.80 -3.10
N GLU A 17 -13.21 20.71 -2.78
CA GLU A 17 -12.83 19.85 -1.66
C GLU A 17 -11.51 19.13 -1.97
N SER A 18 -10.55 19.22 -1.03
CA SER A 18 -9.21 18.67 -1.22
C SER A 18 -8.65 18.09 0.06
N ARG A 19 -8.23 16.82 -0.01
CA ARG A 19 -7.55 16.10 1.07
C ARG A 19 -6.05 15.93 0.85
N GLN A 20 -5.50 16.65 -0.12
CA GLN A 20 -4.10 16.54 -0.53
C GLN A 20 -3.13 16.86 0.61
N ASN A 21 -3.48 17.85 1.45
CA ASN A 21 -2.64 18.30 2.56
C ASN A 21 -2.38 17.18 3.59
N GLU A 22 -3.36 16.30 3.84
CA GLU A 22 -3.22 15.17 4.75
C GLU A 22 -2.19 14.16 4.21
N VAL A 23 -2.24 13.89 2.90
CA VAL A 23 -1.31 12.97 2.23
C VAL A 23 0.10 13.56 2.18
N TYR A 24 0.25 14.86 1.89
CA TYR A 24 1.55 15.54 1.92
C TYR A 24 2.18 15.48 3.31
N ALA A 25 1.43 15.83 4.36
CA ALA A 25 1.94 15.85 5.73
C ALA A 25 2.48 14.49 6.17
N THR A 26 1.74 13.42 5.86
CA THR A 26 2.13 12.05 6.23
C THR A 26 3.35 11.60 5.45
N HIS A 27 3.34 11.68 4.12
CA HIS A 27 4.44 11.19 3.29
C HIS A 27 5.74 11.95 3.55
N ILE A 28 5.69 13.27 3.73
CA ILE A 28 6.87 14.08 4.05
C ILE A 28 7.43 13.69 5.43
N ALA A 29 6.58 13.49 6.44
CA ALA A 29 7.03 13.11 7.78
C ALA A 29 7.79 11.76 7.77
N PHE A 30 7.24 10.73 7.13
CA PHE A 30 7.89 9.42 7.02
C PHE A 30 9.17 9.47 6.17
N PHE A 31 9.16 10.27 5.10
CA PHE A 31 10.34 10.46 4.27
C PHE A 31 11.49 11.12 5.04
N VAL A 32 11.21 12.19 5.79
CA VAL A 32 12.21 12.87 6.64
C VAL A 32 12.76 11.90 7.69
N LEU A 33 11.88 11.13 8.35
CA LEU A 33 12.30 10.14 9.34
C LEU A 33 13.24 9.09 8.73
N MET A 34 12.88 8.56 7.56
CA MET A 34 13.68 7.59 6.81
C MET A 34 15.04 8.16 6.39
N MET A 35 15.07 9.41 5.91
CA MET A 35 16.29 10.12 5.54
C MET A 35 17.22 10.40 6.71
N ILE A 36 16.74 10.38 7.95
CA ILE A 36 17.57 10.48 9.16
C ILE A 36 18.07 9.10 9.58
N ILE A 37 17.18 8.10 9.65
CA ILE A 37 17.48 6.77 10.18
C ILE A 37 18.50 6.01 9.31
N VAL A 38 18.32 6.02 7.98
CA VAL A 38 19.15 5.21 7.07
C VAL A 38 20.61 5.67 7.05
N PRO A 39 20.93 6.98 6.93
CA PRO A 39 22.30 7.46 7.06
C PRO A 39 22.86 7.21 8.46
N CYS A 40 22.07 7.41 9.52
CA CYS A 40 22.50 7.13 10.89
C CYS A 40 22.94 5.66 11.05
N ARG A 41 22.16 4.72 10.50
CA ARG A 41 22.52 3.30 10.45
C ARG A 41 23.82 3.06 9.68
N PHE A 42 24.00 3.70 8.53
CA PHE A 42 25.23 3.59 7.74
C PHE A 42 26.46 4.10 8.51
N PHE A 43 26.37 5.29 9.10
CA PHE A 43 27.44 5.87 9.90
C PHE A 43 27.75 5.02 11.14
N SER A 44 26.73 4.51 11.84
CA SER A 44 26.90 3.61 12.99
C SER A 44 27.65 2.32 12.63
N SER A 45 27.30 1.68 11.52
CA SER A 45 28.00 0.49 11.02
C SER A 45 29.46 0.78 10.67
N ARG A 46 29.76 1.96 10.10
CA ARG A 46 31.14 2.38 9.79
C ARG A 46 31.95 2.66 11.06
N LEU A 47 31.36 3.33 12.06
CA LEU A 47 32.02 3.63 13.33
C LEU A 47 32.37 2.36 14.12
N THR A 48 31.52 1.33 14.04
CA THR A 48 31.73 0.04 14.72
C THR A 48 32.67 -0.90 13.94
N LYS A 49 33.23 -0.43 12.80
CA LYS A 49 34.06 -1.23 11.86
C LYS A 49 33.40 -2.55 11.45
N LYS A 50 32.06 -2.59 11.46
CA LYS A 50 31.30 -3.79 11.09
C LYS A 50 31.41 -3.97 9.57
N THR A 51 31.72 -5.18 9.14
CA THR A 51 31.67 -5.52 7.71
C THR A 51 30.22 -5.47 7.23
N LEU A 52 29.99 -4.75 6.13
CA LEU A 52 28.67 -4.66 5.51
C LEU A 52 28.26 -6.05 5.03
N SER A 53 27.23 -6.60 5.66
CA SER A 53 26.68 -7.89 5.28
C SER A 53 25.62 -7.72 4.20
N TRP A 54 25.21 -8.81 3.54
CA TRP A 54 24.14 -8.79 2.54
C TRP A 54 22.83 -8.20 3.05
N ASP A 55 22.52 -8.39 4.34
CA ASP A 55 21.39 -7.76 5.04
C ASP A 55 21.42 -6.22 4.91
N ASP A 56 22.57 -5.60 5.17
CA ASP A 56 22.70 -4.15 5.14
C ASP A 56 22.53 -3.60 3.71
N TRP A 57 23.04 -4.32 2.69
CA TRP A 57 22.84 -3.94 1.29
C TRP A 57 21.37 -4.00 0.85
N LEU A 58 20.65 -5.05 1.25
CA LEU A 58 19.22 -5.19 0.99
C LEU A 58 18.41 -4.06 1.65
N ALA A 59 18.78 -3.68 2.88
CA ALA A 59 18.17 -2.55 3.58
C ALA A 59 18.43 -1.21 2.84
N TYR A 60 19.65 -0.95 2.36
CA TYR A 60 19.93 0.25 1.57
C TYR A 60 19.22 0.26 0.22
N PHE A 61 19.08 -0.90 -0.42
CA PHE A 61 18.31 -1.00 -1.65
C PHE A 61 16.80 -0.78 -1.41
N ALA A 62 16.25 -1.30 -0.31
CA ALA A 62 14.87 -1.00 0.10
C ALA A 62 14.68 0.50 0.37
N ALA A 63 15.65 1.14 1.02
CA ALA A 63 15.69 2.58 1.25
C ALA A 63 15.67 3.36 -0.07
N PHE A 64 16.50 2.99 -1.04
CA PHE A 64 16.51 3.61 -2.36
C PHE A 64 15.15 3.50 -3.07
N ASN A 65 14.51 2.32 -3.05
CA ASN A 65 13.18 2.14 -3.61
C ASN A 65 12.12 3.00 -2.87
N THR A 66 12.24 3.16 -1.56
CA THR A 66 11.35 4.01 -0.77
C THR A 66 11.43 5.49 -1.18
N ILE A 67 12.61 5.97 -1.59
CA ILE A 67 12.74 7.31 -2.19
C ILE A 67 11.95 7.39 -3.50
N GLY A 68 12.00 6.34 -4.32
CA GLY A 68 11.18 6.23 -5.53
C GLY A 68 9.68 6.24 -5.24
N VAL A 69 9.22 5.55 -4.19
CA VAL A 69 7.83 5.58 -3.71
C VAL A 69 7.44 7.01 -3.33
N PHE A 70 8.29 7.72 -2.60
CA PHE A 70 8.01 9.12 -2.24
C PHE A 70 7.86 10.01 -3.48
N ILE A 71 8.81 9.93 -4.43
CA ILE A 71 8.76 10.74 -5.66
C ILE A 71 7.50 10.43 -6.47
N THR A 72 7.19 9.15 -6.68
CA THR A 72 6.00 8.73 -7.43
C THR A 72 4.70 9.13 -6.72
N SER A 73 4.64 9.06 -5.39
CA SER A 73 3.52 9.57 -4.59
C SER A 73 3.33 11.09 -4.72
N MET A 74 4.42 11.87 -4.74
CA MET A 74 4.35 13.32 -4.96
C MET A 74 3.86 13.68 -6.37
N LEU A 75 4.30 12.92 -7.38
CA LEU A 75 3.77 13.05 -8.75
C LEU A 75 2.30 12.68 -8.80
N TRP A 76 1.89 11.65 -8.07
CA TRP A 76 0.51 11.19 -8.03
C TRP A 76 -0.44 12.24 -7.41
N LEU A 77 0.00 12.92 -6.34
CA LEU A 77 -0.66 14.11 -5.80
C LEU A 77 -0.76 15.25 -6.80
N ARG A 78 0.29 15.49 -7.58
CA ARG A 78 0.29 16.51 -8.64
C ARG A 78 -0.72 16.22 -9.75
N PHE A 79 -0.94 14.95 -10.08
CA PHE A 79 -1.90 14.53 -11.10
C PHE A 79 -3.35 14.43 -10.59
N GLY A 80 -3.63 14.79 -9.33
CA GLY A 80 -5.00 14.93 -8.84
C GLY A 80 -5.42 13.95 -7.74
N LEU A 81 -4.50 13.14 -7.17
CA LEU A 81 -4.81 12.37 -5.97
C LEU A 81 -5.28 13.32 -4.86
N GLY A 82 -6.38 13.02 -4.18
CA GLY A 82 -6.94 13.89 -3.13
C GLY A 82 -7.96 14.92 -3.58
N ARG A 83 -8.30 14.95 -4.87
CA ARG A 83 -9.42 15.71 -5.45
C ARG A 83 -10.40 14.77 -6.13
N HIS A 84 -11.65 15.19 -6.30
CA HIS A 84 -12.65 14.41 -7.02
C HIS A 84 -12.26 14.21 -8.48
N LEU A 85 -12.60 13.04 -9.04
CA LEU A 85 -12.24 12.69 -10.41
C LEU A 85 -12.77 13.75 -11.39
N ALA A 86 -13.99 14.24 -11.15
CA ALA A 86 -14.63 15.31 -11.91
C ALA A 86 -13.78 16.58 -12.03
N TRP A 87 -13.04 16.97 -10.98
CA TRP A 87 -12.14 18.13 -11.03
C TRP A 87 -10.92 17.86 -11.91
N VAL A 88 -10.34 16.66 -11.82
CA VAL A 88 -9.15 16.26 -12.59
C VAL A 88 -9.46 16.23 -14.10
N ILE A 89 -10.63 15.74 -14.49
CA ILE A 89 -11.07 15.71 -15.90
C ILE A 89 -11.24 17.13 -16.45
N GLN A 90 -11.76 18.05 -15.62
CA GLN A 90 -12.00 19.44 -16.03
C GLN A 90 -10.71 20.26 -16.16
N ASP A 91 -9.70 19.98 -15.33
CA ASP A 91 -8.41 20.69 -15.36
C ASP A 91 -7.56 20.28 -16.57
N ASP A 92 -7.27 18.98 -16.73
CA ASP A 92 -6.62 18.45 -17.94
C ASP A 92 -6.92 16.93 -18.07
N PRO A 93 -7.58 16.50 -19.16
CA PRO A 93 -7.82 15.07 -19.41
C PRO A 93 -6.55 14.21 -19.42
N LYS A 94 -5.38 14.77 -19.76
CA LYS A 94 -4.10 14.03 -19.75
C LYS A 94 -3.61 13.74 -18.33
N ASN A 95 -4.09 14.46 -17.31
CA ASN A 95 -3.73 14.17 -15.92
C ASN A 95 -4.26 12.81 -15.47
N ILE A 96 -5.37 12.33 -16.03
CA ILE A 96 -5.93 11.01 -15.71
C ILE A 96 -5.01 9.88 -16.18
N GLU A 97 -4.51 9.97 -17.42
CA GLU A 97 -3.56 8.99 -17.95
C GLU A 97 -2.27 8.97 -17.11
N ASN A 98 -1.74 10.14 -16.76
CA ASN A 98 -0.54 10.26 -15.92
C ASN A 98 -0.79 9.80 -14.48
N PHE A 99 -2.00 10.02 -13.95
CA PHE A 99 -2.42 9.54 -12.64
C PHE A 99 -2.38 8.02 -12.56
N PHE A 100 -2.95 7.34 -13.56
CA PHE A 100 -2.90 5.88 -13.60
C PHE A 100 -1.46 5.39 -13.81
N LYS A 101 -0.65 6.02 -14.66
CA LYS A 101 0.77 5.62 -14.81
C LYS A 101 1.54 5.76 -13.50
N ALA A 102 1.26 6.81 -12.74
CA ALA A 102 1.85 7.02 -11.42
C ALA A 102 1.42 5.94 -10.40
N ILE A 103 0.15 5.48 -10.41
CA ILE A 103 -0.29 4.39 -9.51
C ILE A 103 0.50 3.10 -9.77
N VAL A 104 0.68 2.72 -11.04
CA VAL A 104 1.37 1.47 -11.39
C VAL A 104 2.85 1.56 -11.03
N ALA A 105 3.48 2.71 -11.31
CA ALA A 105 4.88 2.94 -10.92
C ALA A 105 5.06 2.90 -9.40
N ASN A 106 4.15 3.53 -8.64
CA ASN A 106 4.18 3.54 -7.19
C ASN A 106 4.00 2.13 -6.61
N GLU A 107 3.04 1.34 -7.12
CA GLU A 107 2.80 -0.04 -6.69
C GLU A 107 4.01 -0.95 -6.90
N ILE A 108 4.67 -0.85 -8.06
CA ILE A 108 5.88 -1.62 -8.35
C ILE A 108 7.00 -1.24 -7.38
N MET A 109 7.23 0.06 -7.19
CA MET A 109 8.31 0.54 -6.32
C MET A 109 8.05 0.17 -4.86
N TYR A 110 6.80 0.28 -4.41
CA TYR A 110 6.35 -0.07 -3.06
C TYR A 110 6.51 -1.57 -2.80
N THR A 111 6.06 -2.41 -3.73
CA THR A 111 6.20 -3.88 -3.63
C THR A 111 7.68 -4.27 -3.55
N THR A 112 8.52 -3.63 -4.36
CA THR A 112 9.98 -3.86 -4.35
C THR A 112 10.60 -3.47 -3.01
N ALA A 113 10.28 -2.28 -2.50
CA ALA A 113 10.77 -1.82 -1.21
C ALA A 113 10.38 -2.78 -0.07
N LEU A 114 9.13 -3.24 -0.05
CA LEU A 114 8.62 -4.14 0.97
C LEU A 114 9.23 -5.54 0.88
N ALA A 115 9.39 -6.09 -0.33
CA ALA A 115 10.07 -7.37 -0.54
C ALA A 115 11.52 -7.31 -0.08
N CYS A 116 12.27 -6.26 -0.43
CA CYS A 116 13.66 -6.08 -0.01
C CYS A 116 13.80 -5.89 1.51
N ALA A 117 12.90 -5.15 2.15
CA ALA A 117 12.87 -4.99 3.60
C ALA A 117 12.63 -6.33 4.32
N ARG A 118 11.69 -7.14 3.82
CA ARG A 118 11.42 -8.49 4.35
C ARG A 118 12.60 -9.43 4.14
N LEU A 119 13.25 -9.39 2.96
CA LEU A 119 14.43 -10.21 2.67
C LEU A 119 15.64 -9.82 3.54
N SER A 120 15.84 -8.52 3.81
CA SER A 120 16.82 -8.03 4.79
C SER A 120 16.54 -8.66 6.17
N LEU A 121 15.30 -8.58 6.67
CA LEU A 121 14.95 -9.17 7.95
C LEU A 121 15.22 -10.70 8.02
N VAL A 122 14.93 -11.42 6.93
CA VAL A 122 15.22 -12.87 6.84
C VAL A 122 16.73 -13.13 6.82
N ALA A 123 17.52 -12.31 6.11
CA ALA A 123 18.97 -12.40 6.11
C ALA A 123 19.57 -12.11 7.50
N PHE A 124 18.99 -11.16 8.24
CA PHE A 124 19.33 -10.92 9.64
C PHE A 124 19.04 -12.15 10.51
N PHE A 125 17.89 -12.80 10.33
CA PHE A 125 17.55 -14.06 11.03
C PHE A 125 18.50 -15.21 10.68
N TYR A 126 18.99 -15.26 9.45
CA TYR A 126 19.99 -16.25 9.05
C TYR A 126 21.31 -16.06 9.82
N HIS A 127 21.74 -14.81 10.04
CA HIS A 127 22.98 -14.49 10.74
C HIS A 127 22.89 -14.75 12.26
N ILE A 128 21.77 -14.41 12.89
CA ILE A 128 21.60 -14.53 14.35
C ILE A 128 21.40 -15.98 14.82
N PHE A 129 20.58 -16.77 14.10
CA PHE A 129 20.18 -18.08 14.60
C PHE A 129 21.14 -19.19 14.15
N GLY A 130 21.78 -19.10 12.98
CA GLY A 130 22.89 -19.97 12.56
C GLY A 130 22.62 -21.49 12.45
N VAL A 131 21.48 -22.01 12.94
CA VAL A 131 21.19 -23.44 13.11
C VAL A 131 20.67 -24.09 11.84
N SER A 132 21.17 -25.30 11.55
CA SER A 132 20.95 -26.05 10.31
C SER A 132 19.47 -26.25 9.94
N THR A 133 18.61 -26.65 10.89
CA THR A 133 17.19 -26.93 10.60
C THR A 133 16.42 -25.67 10.20
N MET A 134 16.76 -24.53 10.79
CA MET A 134 16.09 -23.25 10.53
C MET A 134 16.38 -22.72 9.12
N ARG A 135 17.52 -23.08 8.54
CA ARG A 135 17.93 -22.63 7.20
C ARG A 135 16.92 -23.08 6.15
N TYR A 136 16.38 -24.29 6.25
CA TYR A 136 15.36 -24.78 5.32
C TYR A 136 14.08 -23.94 5.35
N PHE A 137 13.59 -23.59 6.54
CA PHE A 137 12.43 -22.73 6.71
C PHE A 137 12.69 -21.30 6.18
N LEU A 138 13.85 -20.73 6.49
CA LEU A 138 14.23 -19.39 5.99
C LEU A 138 14.36 -19.37 4.47
N HIS A 139 14.93 -20.40 3.84
CA HIS A 139 14.99 -20.51 2.37
C HIS A 139 13.59 -20.63 1.75
N GLY A 140 12.70 -21.44 2.34
CA GLY A 140 11.30 -21.51 1.92
C GLY A 140 10.60 -20.15 2.04
N PHE A 141 10.92 -19.39 3.10
CA PHE A 141 10.36 -18.08 3.32
C PHE A 141 10.86 -17.02 2.33
N VAL A 142 12.15 -17.06 1.97
CA VAL A 142 12.71 -16.24 0.87
C VAL A 142 11.97 -16.53 -0.44
N ALA A 143 11.79 -17.81 -0.77
CA ALA A 143 11.06 -18.21 -1.98
C ALA A 143 9.61 -17.70 -1.95
N PHE A 144 8.95 -17.76 -0.78
CA PHE A 144 7.60 -17.25 -0.58
C PHE A 144 7.51 -15.72 -0.77
N ILE A 145 8.47 -14.94 -0.23
CA ILE A 145 8.50 -13.48 -0.41
C ILE A 145 8.69 -13.14 -1.89
N ILE A 146 9.58 -13.84 -2.59
CA ILE A 146 9.83 -13.62 -4.02
C ILE A 146 8.59 -13.99 -4.83
N ALA A 147 7.95 -15.12 -4.54
CA ALA A 147 6.71 -15.54 -5.19
C ALA A 147 5.58 -14.52 -4.97
N TRP A 148 5.44 -13.98 -3.75
CA TRP A 148 4.49 -12.92 -3.44
C TRP A 148 4.77 -11.65 -4.26
N ALA A 149 6.04 -11.21 -4.34
CA ALA A 149 6.41 -10.04 -5.14
C ALA A 149 6.09 -10.25 -6.63
N ILE A 150 6.44 -11.41 -7.19
CA ILE A 150 6.12 -11.77 -8.59
C ILE A 150 4.59 -11.79 -8.81
N SER A 151 3.84 -12.37 -7.88
CA SER A 151 2.37 -12.42 -7.95
C SER A 151 1.71 -11.04 -7.92
N THR A 152 2.44 -10.03 -7.42
CA THR A 152 1.99 -8.64 -7.41
C THR A 152 2.44 -7.92 -8.70
N TYR A 153 3.67 -8.14 -9.18
CA TYR A 153 4.15 -7.48 -10.40
C TYR A 153 3.40 -7.90 -11.67
N VAL A 154 3.13 -9.20 -11.83
CA VAL A 154 2.52 -9.72 -13.07
C VAL A 154 1.15 -9.08 -13.33
N PRO A 155 0.21 -9.06 -12.36
CA PRO A 155 -1.07 -8.39 -12.55
C PRO A 155 -0.95 -6.87 -12.61
N SER A 156 -0.04 -6.23 -11.86
CA SER A 156 0.13 -4.76 -11.96
C SER A 156 0.54 -4.31 -13.36
N ILE A 157 1.43 -5.05 -14.03
CA ILE A 157 1.84 -4.78 -15.42
C ILE A 157 0.74 -5.22 -16.41
N ARG A 158 -0.07 -6.21 -16.05
CA ARG A 158 -1.14 -6.76 -16.89
C ARG A 158 -2.53 -6.45 -16.35
N THR A 159 -2.70 -5.25 -15.81
CA THR A 159 -3.98 -4.85 -15.19
C THR A 159 -5.12 -4.91 -16.21
N CYS A 160 -4.86 -4.51 -17.46
CA CYS A 160 -5.73 -4.72 -18.61
C CYS A 160 -4.94 -5.24 -19.83
N TRP A 161 -5.62 -5.89 -20.77
CA TRP A 161 -5.03 -6.31 -22.04
C TRP A 161 -5.73 -5.67 -23.24
N PRO A 162 -5.09 -4.73 -23.95
CA PRO A 162 -3.77 -4.12 -23.71
C PRO A 162 -3.73 -3.16 -22.52
N ILE A 163 -2.54 -2.88 -21.97
CA ILE A 163 -2.40 -1.95 -20.84
C ILE A 163 -2.88 -0.53 -21.20
N SER A 164 -2.87 -0.18 -22.50
CA SER A 164 -3.40 1.10 -22.98
C SER A 164 -4.87 1.29 -22.63
N SER A 165 -5.66 0.21 -22.62
CA SER A 165 -7.08 0.24 -22.26
C SER A 165 -7.33 0.60 -20.79
N PHE A 166 -6.31 0.48 -19.92
CA PHE A 166 -6.39 0.93 -18.54
C PHE A 166 -6.33 2.45 -18.44
N TRP A 167 -5.48 3.11 -19.24
CA TRP A 167 -5.35 4.57 -19.23
C TRP A 167 -6.45 5.26 -20.04
N ASP A 168 -6.90 4.63 -21.13
CA ASP A 168 -7.94 5.17 -22.03
C ASP A 168 -9.36 4.98 -21.48
N GLY A 169 -9.55 4.24 -20.39
CA GLY A 169 -10.85 4.02 -19.74
C GLY A 169 -11.80 3.07 -20.50
N THR A 170 -11.36 2.46 -21.61
CA THR A 170 -12.13 1.50 -22.40
C THR A 170 -12.42 0.20 -21.62
N ASN A 171 -11.65 -0.10 -20.56
CA ASN A 171 -11.85 -1.21 -19.63
C ASN A 171 -12.04 -2.59 -20.31
N GLN A 172 -11.35 -2.84 -21.43
CA GLN A 172 -11.39 -4.13 -22.11
C GLN A 172 -10.48 -5.15 -21.40
N ASN A 173 -11.03 -6.30 -21.04
CA ASN A 173 -10.32 -7.44 -20.44
C ASN A 173 -9.42 -7.05 -19.25
N CYS A 174 -9.96 -6.28 -18.31
CA CYS A 174 -9.27 -5.87 -17.09
C CYS A 174 -9.45 -6.85 -15.95
N ILE A 175 -8.44 -6.96 -15.09
CA ILE A 175 -8.50 -7.72 -13.85
C ILE A 175 -9.36 -6.98 -12.84
N ASP A 176 -10.09 -7.73 -12.02
CA ASP A 176 -10.82 -7.21 -10.87
C ASP A 176 -9.83 -6.68 -9.82
N LEU A 177 -9.66 -5.36 -9.80
CA LEU A 177 -8.72 -4.64 -8.91
C LEU A 177 -8.98 -4.96 -7.44
N SER A 178 -10.25 -5.04 -7.03
CA SER A 178 -10.62 -5.35 -5.64
C SER A 178 -10.09 -6.70 -5.23
N LYS A 179 -10.31 -7.74 -6.05
CA LYS A 179 -9.80 -9.09 -5.77
C LYS A 179 -8.27 -9.14 -5.79
N PHE A 180 -7.64 -8.42 -6.70
CA PHE A 180 -6.19 -8.32 -6.78
C PHE A 180 -5.59 -7.73 -5.50
N TYR A 181 -6.06 -6.55 -5.06
CA TYR A 181 -5.55 -5.90 -3.86
C TYR A 181 -5.86 -6.68 -2.57
N VAL A 182 -6.99 -7.39 -2.51
CA VAL A 182 -7.29 -8.33 -1.42
C VAL A 182 -6.25 -9.46 -1.38
N GLY A 183 -5.92 -10.05 -2.52
CA GLY A 183 -4.87 -11.09 -2.61
C GLY A 183 -3.50 -10.59 -2.17
N VAL A 184 -3.10 -9.39 -2.63
CA VAL A 184 -1.84 -8.75 -2.22
C VAL A 184 -1.80 -8.49 -0.72
N ALA A 185 -2.91 -8.03 -0.13
CA ALA A 185 -3.03 -7.79 1.30
C ALA A 185 -2.98 -9.09 2.13
N ILE A 186 -3.68 -10.15 1.71
CA ILE A 186 -3.61 -11.46 2.36
C ILE A 186 -2.17 -11.99 2.34
N GLY A 187 -1.51 -11.95 1.18
CA GLY A 187 -0.11 -12.36 1.06
C GLY A 187 0.82 -11.57 1.98
N GLY A 188 0.58 -10.25 2.08
CA GLY A 188 1.29 -9.38 3.03
C GLY A 188 1.10 -9.81 4.48
N ILE A 189 -0.14 -10.06 4.92
CA ILE A 189 -0.43 -10.52 6.28
C ILE A 189 0.27 -11.86 6.57
N VAL A 190 0.22 -12.81 5.64
CA VAL A 190 0.88 -14.11 5.79
C VAL A 190 2.39 -13.93 5.95
N THR A 191 3.03 -13.06 5.15
CA THR A 191 4.45 -12.77 5.32
C THR A 191 4.76 -12.09 6.66
N ASP A 192 3.94 -11.15 7.12
CA ASP A 192 4.21 -10.42 8.36
C ASP A 192 4.05 -11.34 9.59
N ILE A 193 3.00 -12.18 9.61
CA ILE A 193 2.81 -13.21 10.64
C ILE A 193 3.96 -14.24 10.60
N GLY A 194 4.37 -14.67 9.41
CA GLY A 194 5.49 -15.59 9.26
C GLY A 194 6.78 -15.05 9.90
N LEU A 195 7.12 -13.80 9.61
CA LEU A 195 8.27 -13.11 10.21
C LEU A 195 8.17 -12.98 11.73
N MET A 196 6.95 -12.85 12.27
CA MET A 196 6.68 -12.79 13.70
C MET A 196 6.87 -14.16 14.39
N ILE A 197 6.43 -15.25 13.75
CA ILE A 197 6.46 -16.61 14.33
C ILE A 197 7.85 -17.23 14.26
N ILE A 198 8.59 -17.01 13.16
CA ILE A 198 9.94 -17.54 12.91
C ILE A 198 10.89 -17.44 14.14
N PRO A 199 11.04 -16.29 14.82
CA PRO A 199 11.98 -16.17 15.93
C PRO A 199 11.45 -16.71 17.27
N LEU A 200 10.14 -16.89 17.45
CA LEU A 200 9.53 -17.22 18.75
C LEU A 200 10.00 -18.55 19.35
N PRO A 201 9.95 -19.70 18.63
CA PRO A 201 10.40 -20.98 19.18
C PRO A 201 11.87 -20.95 19.64
N TYR A 202 12.70 -20.15 18.96
CA TYR A 202 14.13 -20.06 19.24
C TYR A 202 14.45 -19.33 20.53
N ILE A 203 13.69 -18.28 20.84
CA ILE A 203 13.83 -17.54 22.10
C ILE A 203 13.53 -18.44 23.30
N TRP A 204 12.58 -19.36 23.15
CA TRP A 204 12.14 -20.25 24.22
C TRP A 204 13.09 -21.42 24.40
N ALA A 205 13.71 -21.91 23.31
CA ALA A 205 14.60 -23.07 23.35
C ALA A 205 16.08 -22.73 23.67
N LEU A 206 16.57 -21.54 23.31
CA LEU A 206 18.00 -21.22 23.38
C LEU A 206 18.31 -20.13 24.42
N LYS A 207 19.35 -20.34 25.24
CA LYS A 207 19.90 -19.33 26.17
C LYS A 207 20.61 -18.22 25.39
N VAL A 208 19.86 -17.40 24.67
CA VAL A 208 20.39 -16.24 23.93
C VAL A 208 20.75 -15.09 24.89
N PRO A 209 21.84 -14.35 24.63
CA PRO A 209 22.23 -13.20 25.44
C PRO A 209 21.21 -12.07 25.31
N LEU A 210 21.12 -11.23 26.35
CA LEU A 210 20.08 -10.20 26.50
C LEU A 210 19.99 -9.25 25.29
N TYR A 211 21.11 -8.89 24.68
CA TYR A 211 21.16 -8.03 23.50
C TYR A 211 20.32 -8.57 22.33
N HIS A 212 20.46 -9.87 22.02
CA HIS A 212 19.70 -10.51 20.96
C HIS A 212 18.22 -10.62 21.31
N LYS A 213 17.88 -10.84 22.60
CA LYS A 213 16.49 -10.84 23.07
C LYS A 213 15.81 -9.48 22.86
N ILE A 214 16.51 -8.38 23.15
CA ILE A 214 15.98 -7.03 22.97
C ILE A 214 15.73 -6.74 21.48
N LEU A 215 16.68 -7.08 20.59
CA LEU A 215 16.50 -6.88 19.15
C LEU A 215 15.29 -7.64 18.62
N ILE A 216 15.11 -8.90 19.04
CA ILE A 216 13.96 -9.70 18.63
C ILE A 216 12.65 -9.13 19.20
N ALA A 217 12.64 -8.67 20.45
CA ALA A 217 11.46 -8.05 21.06
C ALA A 217 11.03 -6.78 20.29
N ILE A 218 11.98 -5.94 19.89
CA ILE A 218 11.70 -4.76 19.04
C ILE A 218 11.13 -5.22 17.69
N MET A 219 11.74 -6.21 17.05
CA MET A 219 11.25 -6.75 15.77
C MET A 219 9.84 -7.33 15.88
N LEU A 220 9.50 -7.98 17.01
CA LEU A 220 8.17 -8.52 17.26
C LEU A 220 7.13 -7.40 17.39
N VAL A 221 7.44 -6.32 18.12
CA VAL A 221 6.56 -5.15 18.25
C VAL A 221 6.33 -4.50 16.90
N PHE A 222 7.40 -4.21 16.14
CA PHE A 222 7.29 -3.64 14.80
C PHE A 222 6.55 -4.56 13.82
N GLY A 223 6.76 -5.88 13.89
CA GLY A 223 6.04 -6.85 13.07
C GLY A 223 4.55 -6.93 13.40
N SER A 224 4.19 -6.88 14.68
CA SER A 224 2.78 -6.85 15.11
C SER A 224 2.06 -5.59 14.63
N PHE A 225 2.71 -4.44 14.75
CA PHE A 225 2.24 -3.16 14.22
C PHE A 225 2.03 -3.22 12.70
N ALA A 226 3.01 -3.72 11.95
CA ALA A 226 2.88 -3.89 10.50
C ALA A 226 1.71 -4.80 10.11
N CYS A 227 1.43 -5.88 10.87
CA CYS A 227 0.25 -6.71 10.66
C CYS A 227 -1.05 -5.91 10.84
N PHE A 228 -1.16 -5.10 11.89
CA PHE A 228 -2.34 -4.25 12.12
C PHE A 228 -2.57 -3.27 10.97
N VAL A 229 -1.52 -2.61 10.48
CA VAL A 229 -1.60 -1.72 9.31
C VAL A 229 -2.13 -2.46 8.10
N THR A 230 -1.60 -3.64 7.80
CA THR A 230 -2.02 -4.42 6.62
C THR A 230 -3.49 -4.88 6.73
N ILE A 231 -3.98 -5.21 7.92
CA ILE A 231 -5.40 -5.56 8.15
C ILE A 231 -6.32 -4.36 7.91
N ILE A 232 -5.93 -3.18 8.40
CA ILE A 232 -6.69 -1.95 8.16
C ILE A 232 -6.69 -1.62 6.67
N ARG A 233 -5.54 -1.76 6.00
CA ARG A 233 -5.41 -1.61 4.55
C ARG A 233 -6.36 -2.53 3.79
N LEU A 234 -6.44 -3.80 4.18
CA LEU A 234 -7.37 -4.77 3.60
C LEU A 234 -8.83 -4.30 3.75
N THR A 235 -9.21 -3.84 4.94
CA THR A 235 -10.56 -3.31 5.19
C THR A 235 -10.87 -2.14 4.27
N LYS A 236 -9.91 -1.21 4.12
CA LYS A 236 -10.07 -0.03 3.26
C LYS A 236 -10.15 -0.37 1.77
N VAL A 237 -9.38 -1.35 1.31
CA VAL A 237 -9.48 -1.89 -0.06
C VAL A 237 -10.87 -2.47 -0.33
N ILE A 238 -11.44 -3.21 0.62
CA ILE A 238 -12.75 -3.84 0.46
C ILE A 238 -13.87 -2.79 0.46
N THR A 239 -13.70 -1.68 1.20
CA THR A 239 -14.70 -0.61 1.33
C THR A 239 -14.48 0.55 0.36
N VAL A 240 -13.49 0.50 -0.53
CA VAL A 240 -13.19 1.63 -1.41
C VAL A 240 -14.29 1.75 -2.45
N ASP A 241 -14.83 2.96 -2.59
CA ASP A 241 -15.76 3.24 -3.67
C ASP A 241 -14.97 3.43 -4.97
N LEU A 242 -15.19 2.53 -5.93
CA LEU A 242 -14.53 2.54 -7.24
C LEU A 242 -15.11 3.61 -8.17
N THR A 243 -16.20 4.29 -7.78
CA THR A 243 -16.79 5.38 -8.56
C THR A 243 -15.92 6.64 -8.56
N ASP A 244 -15.19 6.92 -7.48
CA ASP A 244 -14.26 8.06 -7.34
C ASP A 244 -12.88 7.59 -6.82
N PRO A 245 -12.06 6.92 -7.65
CA PRO A 245 -10.80 6.33 -7.21
C PRO A 245 -9.77 7.37 -6.75
N THR A 246 -9.79 8.59 -7.28
CA THR A 246 -8.88 9.69 -6.88
C THR A 246 -9.13 10.19 -5.46
N TRP A 247 -10.38 10.06 -4.96
CA TRP A 247 -10.79 10.46 -3.62
C TRP A 247 -10.74 9.29 -2.62
N GLY A 248 -11.25 8.11 -2.99
CA GLY A 248 -11.29 6.93 -2.12
C GLY A 248 -9.90 6.40 -1.74
N THR A 249 -8.92 6.56 -2.63
CA THR A 249 -7.53 6.08 -2.41
C THR A 249 -6.76 6.90 -1.38
N VAL A 250 -7.26 8.11 -1.04
CA VAL A 250 -6.65 8.98 -0.02
C VAL A 250 -6.62 8.29 1.34
N ASP A 251 -7.72 7.65 1.74
CA ASP A 251 -7.80 6.93 3.01
C ASP A 251 -6.76 5.80 3.07
N LEU A 252 -6.58 5.08 1.97
CA LEU A 252 -5.59 4.01 1.86
C LEU A 252 -4.16 4.54 2.06
N MET A 253 -3.83 5.65 1.40
CA MET A 253 -2.51 6.29 1.49
C MET A 253 -2.26 6.88 2.88
N ILE A 254 -3.27 7.52 3.47
CA ILE A 254 -3.23 8.09 4.80
C ILE A 254 -3.02 6.98 5.83
N TRP A 255 -3.81 5.91 5.83
CA TRP A 255 -3.64 4.81 6.79
C TRP A 255 -2.28 4.11 6.67
N THR A 256 -1.73 4.02 5.45
CA THR A 256 -0.36 3.52 5.23
C THR A 256 0.70 4.42 5.89
N GLY A 257 0.39 5.71 6.05
CA GLY A 257 1.26 6.71 6.69
C GLY A 257 0.74 7.31 8.00
N MET A 258 -0.24 6.74 8.72
CA MET A 258 -0.90 7.45 9.86
C MET A 258 -1.02 6.71 11.19
N GLU A 259 -0.22 5.68 11.46
CA GLU A 259 -0.24 5.11 12.81
C GLU A 259 0.39 6.04 13.90
N VAL A 260 0.74 7.29 13.56
CA VAL A 260 1.21 8.33 14.49
C VAL A 260 0.21 9.49 14.71
N TYR A 261 -0.85 9.66 13.90
CA TYR A 261 -1.71 10.86 13.97
C TYR A 261 -3.19 10.59 14.28
N ARG A 262 -3.54 9.47 14.91
CA ARG A 262 -4.90 9.26 15.45
C ARG A 262 -5.16 10.17 16.67
N SER A 263 -5.24 11.46 16.43
CA SER A 263 -5.64 12.50 17.37
C SER A 263 -5.98 13.80 16.62
N ARG A 264 -6.84 13.76 15.60
CA ARG A 264 -7.70 14.93 15.32
C ARG A 264 -8.95 14.57 14.54
N LYS A 265 -10.06 14.72 15.27
CA LYS A 265 -11.46 14.88 14.86
C LYS A 265 -12.23 13.65 14.37
N TRP A 266 -12.66 12.87 15.34
CA TRP A 266 -14.10 12.58 15.44
C TRP A 266 -14.76 13.87 15.96
N GLY A 267 -15.56 14.56 15.15
CA GLY A 267 -16.21 15.80 15.55
C GLY A 267 -16.67 16.70 14.40
N ALA A 268 -17.91 16.46 13.98
CA ALA A 268 -18.81 17.36 13.26
C ALA A 268 -18.35 17.91 11.89
N GLY A 269 -18.70 17.17 10.83
CA GLY A 269 -19.10 17.75 9.55
C GLY A 269 -20.47 17.16 9.20
N PRO A 270 -21.41 17.94 8.65
CA PRO A 270 -22.71 17.41 8.24
C PRO A 270 -22.47 16.34 7.18
N GLU A 271 -23.08 15.18 7.40
CA GLU A 271 -23.23 14.12 6.42
C GLU A 271 -23.68 14.77 5.10
N PRO A 272 -22.95 14.63 3.99
CA PRO A 272 -23.43 15.15 2.72
C PRO A 272 -24.70 14.36 2.40
N THR A 273 -25.84 15.02 2.59
CA THR A 273 -27.14 14.53 2.15
C THR A 273 -27.05 14.41 0.64
N VAL A 274 -26.77 13.19 0.18
CA VAL A 274 -26.90 12.81 -1.22
C VAL A 274 -28.32 13.19 -1.64
N PRO A 275 -28.49 14.11 -2.60
CA PRO A 275 -29.82 14.47 -3.08
C PRO A 275 -30.51 13.20 -3.59
N SER A 276 -31.68 12.91 -3.05
CA SER A 276 -32.55 11.76 -3.40
C SER A 276 -33.00 11.71 -4.87
N ARG A 277 -32.50 12.62 -5.72
CA ARG A 277 -32.72 12.66 -7.17
C ARG A 277 -31.61 11.98 -7.99
N LEU A 278 -30.56 11.44 -7.35
CA LEU A 278 -29.43 10.78 -8.03
C LEU A 278 -29.48 9.25 -8.05
N GLN A 279 -30.59 8.63 -7.65
CA GLN A 279 -30.92 7.26 -8.08
C GLN A 279 -32.02 7.38 -9.15
N PRO A 280 -31.63 7.38 -10.44
CA PRO A 280 -31.43 6.09 -11.09
C PRO A 280 -30.32 6.09 -12.15
N VAL A 281 -29.50 5.04 -12.14
CA VAL A 281 -28.99 4.23 -13.27
C VAL A 281 -27.72 3.54 -12.75
N LEU A 282 -27.89 2.54 -11.89
CA LEU A 282 -27.04 1.33 -11.75
C LEU A 282 -27.44 0.51 -10.51
N ILE A 283 -28.73 0.26 -10.34
CA ILE A 283 -29.21 -0.97 -9.68
C ILE A 283 -30.37 -1.48 -10.54
N VAL A 284 -30.10 -2.40 -11.45
CA VAL A 284 -31.09 -3.42 -11.82
C VAL A 284 -30.54 -4.76 -11.35
N GLY A 285 -30.91 -5.08 -10.12
CA GLY A 285 -31.34 -6.40 -9.70
C GLY A 285 -32.41 -6.17 -8.62
N PRO A 286 -33.42 -7.04 -8.39
CA PRO A 286 -33.45 -8.46 -8.72
C PRO A 286 -34.81 -8.99 -9.24
N GLU A 287 -34.84 -10.16 -9.90
CA GLU A 287 -35.99 -11.06 -9.81
C GLU A 287 -35.52 -12.43 -9.32
N ALA A 288 -35.80 -12.69 -8.05
CA ALA A 288 -35.95 -14.03 -7.50
C ALA A 288 -37.42 -14.17 -7.11
N SER A 289 -38.21 -14.92 -7.89
CA SER A 289 -39.48 -15.52 -7.44
C SER A 289 -39.98 -16.58 -8.43
N LEU A 290 -39.48 -17.82 -8.31
CA LEU A 290 -40.19 -19.01 -8.79
C LEU A 290 -40.01 -20.16 -7.79
N PHE A 291 -40.74 -20.09 -6.67
CA PHE A 291 -41.14 -21.26 -5.85
C PHE A 291 -42.42 -20.94 -5.06
N GLY A 292 -43.49 -21.70 -5.32
CA GLY A 292 -44.61 -22.00 -4.41
C GLY A 292 -45.98 -21.41 -4.79
N PRO A 293 -47.10 -22.08 -4.46
CA PRO A 293 -47.25 -23.36 -3.75
C PRO A 293 -47.51 -24.58 -4.68
#